data_AF-A0A2G9TW44-F1
#
_entry.id   AF-A0A2G9TW44-F1
#
_cell.length_a   1.000
_cell.length_b   1.000
_cell.length_c   1.000
_cell.angle_alpha   90.00
_cell.angle_beta   90.00
_cell.angle_gamma   90.00
#
_symmetry.space_group_name_H-M   'P 1'
#
loop_
_entity.id
_entity.type
_entity.pdbx_description
1 polymer ?
#
loop_
_entity_poly.entity_id
_entity_poly.type
_entity_poly.pdbx_seq_one_letter_code
_entity_poly.pdbx_strand_id
1 'polypeptide(L)'
;MFRVDDRRELGTLRVYTSNVKACTDYKTIRLSTHCTTRSVIDTVLSKFKISCRDTNLFELWMEVTTKADGKPVRTILRLDHDARPLELQ
;
A
#
# COMPACT_ATOMS: atom_id res chain seq x y z
N MET A 1 -21.75 14.64 -8.40
CA MET A 1 -20.60 13.72 -8.63
C MET A 1 -19.34 14.56 -8.54
N PHE A 2 -18.74 14.68 -7.36
CA PHE A 2 -17.57 15.56 -7.16
C PHE A 2 -16.32 14.81 -7.64
N ARG A 3 -15.82 15.19 -8.83
CA ARG A 3 -14.44 14.87 -9.23
C ARG A 3 -13.54 15.92 -8.62
N VAL A 4 -12.90 15.56 -7.52
CA VAL A 4 -11.81 16.33 -6.93
C VAL A 4 -10.56 16.04 -7.79
N ASP A 5 -10.17 17.00 -8.64
CA ASP A 5 -8.86 17.00 -9.32
C ASP A 5 -7.79 17.46 -8.32
N ASP A 6 -7.51 16.64 -7.31
CA ASP A 6 -6.44 16.95 -6.36
C ASP A 6 -5.14 16.25 -6.79
N ARG A 7 -4.38 16.91 -7.68
CA ARG A 7 -3.07 16.42 -8.10
C ARG A 7 -1.98 16.62 -7.03
N ARG A 8 -2.27 17.31 -5.92
CA ARG A 8 -1.31 17.55 -4.82
C ARG A 8 -1.45 16.55 -3.68
N GLU A 9 -2.58 15.88 -3.58
CA GLU A 9 -2.89 14.82 -2.61
C GLU A 9 -2.70 13.41 -3.19
N LEU A 10 -2.04 13.27 -4.36
CA LEU A 10 -1.75 11.97 -4.96
C LEU A 10 -0.30 11.55 -4.70
N GLY A 11 -0.11 10.39 -4.08
CA GLY A 11 1.18 9.74 -3.92
C GLY A 11 1.33 8.48 -4.78
N THR A 12 2.53 7.91 -4.79
CA THR A 12 2.80 6.60 -5.39
C THR A 12 3.26 5.62 -4.34
N LEU A 13 2.57 4.49 -4.21
CA LEU A 13 2.96 3.40 -3.33
C LEU A 13 3.51 2.23 -4.16
N ARG A 14 4.69 1.74 -3.81
CA ARG A 14 5.26 0.51 -4.37
C ARG A 14 4.79 -0.68 -3.53
N VAL A 15 3.86 -1.46 -4.05
CA VAL A 15 3.30 -2.61 -3.35
C VAL A 15 3.92 -3.89 -3.88
N TYR A 16 4.54 -4.67 -2.99
CA TYR A 16 5.08 -5.98 -3.30
C TYR A 16 4.01 -7.04 -3.07
N THR A 17 3.80 -7.91 -4.07
CA THR A 17 2.71 -8.89 -4.06
C THR A 17 3.19 -10.32 -4.25
N SER A 18 4.49 -10.57 -4.14
CA SER A 18 5.09 -11.89 -4.39
C SER A 18 4.43 -13.01 -3.56
N ASN A 19 3.96 -12.69 -2.35
CA ASN A 19 3.24 -13.63 -1.48
C ASN A 19 1.81 -13.97 -1.94
N VAL A 20 1.23 -13.17 -2.84
CA VAL A 20 -0.15 -13.33 -3.33
C VAL A 20 -0.17 -13.73 -4.82
N LYS A 21 0.84 -13.32 -5.59
CA LYS A 21 1.02 -13.68 -7.00
C LYS A 21 2.50 -13.77 -7.34
N ALA A 22 3.00 -15.00 -7.48
CA ALA A 22 4.41 -15.30 -7.71
C ALA A 22 5.02 -14.66 -8.98
N CYS A 23 4.22 -14.27 -9.97
CA CYS A 23 4.71 -13.64 -11.21
C CYS A 23 4.81 -12.10 -11.16
N THR A 24 4.61 -11.45 -10.01
CA THR A 24 4.73 -9.98 -9.94
C THR A 24 5.44 -9.56 -8.66
N ASP A 25 6.69 -9.13 -8.81
CA ASP A 25 7.52 -8.67 -7.69
C ASP A 25 6.93 -7.45 -7.01
N TYR A 26 6.56 -6.44 -7.78
CA TYR A 26 5.92 -5.23 -7.26
C TYR A 26 5.11 -4.51 -8.32
N LYS A 27 4.16 -3.69 -7.88
CA LYS A 27 3.45 -2.75 -8.73
C LYS A 27 3.39 -1.39 -8.04
N THR A 28 3.74 -0.36 -8.78
CA THR A 28 3.55 1.02 -8.35
C THR A 28 2.10 1.43 -8.64
N ILE A 29 1.39 1.86 -7.61
CA ILE A 29 0.02 2.36 -7.72
C ILE A 29 0.00 3.84 -7.32
N ARG A 30 -0.72 4.66 -8.08
CA ARG A 30 -1.05 6.03 -7.70
C ARG A 30 -2.34 6.02 -6.90
N LEU A 31 -2.31 6.65 -5.74
CA LEU A 31 -3.42 6.70 -4.78
C LEU A 31 -3.48 8.10 -4.14
N SER A 32 -4.64 8.45 -3.58
CA SER A 32 -4.76 9.64 -2.74
C SER A 32 -4.13 9.39 -1.36
N THR A 33 -3.56 10.43 -0.75
CA THR A 33 -3.07 10.43 0.64
C THR A 33 -4.15 10.00 1.63
N HIS A 34 -5.43 10.25 1.32
CA HIS A 34 -6.57 9.83 2.14
C HIS A 34 -6.95 8.35 2.00
N CYS A 35 -6.33 7.62 1.07
CA CYS A 35 -6.62 6.20 0.88
C CYS A 35 -6.17 5.40 2.11
N THR A 36 -7.11 4.67 2.71
CA THR A 36 -6.82 3.73 3.79
C THR A 36 -6.19 2.44 3.26
N THR A 37 -5.56 1.68 4.15
CA THR A 37 -5.04 0.34 3.88
C THR A 37 -6.07 -0.55 3.18
N ARG A 38 -7.34 -0.52 3.63
CA ARG A 38 -8.42 -1.29 2.98
C ARG A 38 -8.62 -0.90 1.51
N SER A 39 -8.65 0.40 1.20
CA SER A 39 -8.77 0.92 -0.17
C SER A 39 -7.54 0.57 -1.03
N VAL A 40 -6.36 0.54 -0.42
CA VAL A 40 -5.11 0.10 -1.07
C VAL A 40 -5.21 -1.38 -1.46
N ILE A 41 -5.60 -2.24 -0.50
CA ILE A 41 -5.78 -3.67 -0.72
C ILE A 41 -6.80 -3.91 -1.85
N ASP A 42 -7.97 -3.27 -1.79
CA ASP A 42 -8.99 -3.38 -2.84
C ASP A 42 -8.44 -3.01 -4.24
N THR A 43 -7.73 -1.88 -4.32
CA THR A 43 -7.10 -1.42 -5.57
C THR A 43 -6.10 -2.44 -6.09
N VAL A 44 -5.31 -3.06 -5.21
CA VAL A 44 -4.35 -4.10 -5.56
C VAL A 44 -5.08 -5.35 -6.04
N LEU A 45 -6.02 -5.90 -5.27
CA LEU A 45 -6.77 -7.11 -5.66
C LEU A 45 -7.44 -6.93 -7.03
N SER A 46 -8.05 -5.77 -7.26
CA SER A 46 -8.66 -5.38 -8.54
C SER A 46 -7.63 -5.31 -9.67
N LYS A 47 -6.53 -4.57 -9.49
CA LYS A 47 -5.47 -4.42 -10.51
C LYS A 47 -4.68 -5.68 -10.82
N PHE A 48 -4.66 -6.64 -9.90
CA PHE A 48 -3.94 -7.91 -10.05
C PHE A 48 -4.85 -9.06 -10.52
N LYS A 49 -6.16 -8.78 -10.68
CA LYS A 49 -7.20 -9.74 -11.06
C LYS A 49 -7.21 -10.95 -10.13
N ILE A 50 -7.05 -10.72 -8.82
CA ILE A 50 -7.14 -11.78 -7.82
C ILE A 50 -8.62 -12.11 -7.60
N SER A 51 -8.97 -13.40 -7.66
CA SER A 51 -10.35 -13.87 -7.64
C SER A 51 -11.03 -13.65 -6.28
N CYS A 52 -10.26 -13.77 -5.19
CA CYS A 52 -10.74 -13.49 -3.84
C CYS A 52 -10.67 -11.98 -3.58
N ARG A 53 -11.84 -11.34 -3.37
CA ARG A 53 -11.96 -9.89 -3.18
C ARG A 53 -12.30 -9.49 -1.73
N ASP A 54 -12.37 -10.44 -0.81
CA ASP A 54 -12.61 -10.08 0.59
C ASP A 54 -11.36 -9.43 1.17
N THR A 55 -11.40 -8.10 1.31
CA THR A 55 -10.29 -7.29 1.82
C THR A 55 -9.90 -7.63 3.26
N ASN A 56 -10.77 -8.29 4.04
CA ASN A 56 -10.45 -8.71 5.42
C ASN A 56 -9.54 -9.94 5.48
N LEU A 57 -9.37 -10.66 4.36
CA LEU A 57 -8.46 -11.80 4.28
C LEU A 57 -7.02 -11.38 3.93
N PHE A 58 -6.78 -10.09 3.77
CA PHE A 58 -5.49 -9.54 3.39
C PHE A 58 -5.04 -8.48 4.40
N GLU A 59 -3.75 -8.46 4.67
CA GLU A 59 -3.10 -7.45 5.50
C GLU A 59 -2.06 -6.71 4.65
N LEU A 60 -1.84 -5.43 4.96
CA LEU A 60 -0.77 -4.64 4.35
C LEU A 60 0.35 -4.43 5.36
N TRP A 61 1.56 -4.76 4.93
CA TRP A 61 2.77 -4.59 5.72
C TRP A 61 3.66 -3.54 5.04
N MET A 62 4.23 -2.65 5.83
CA MET A 62 5.13 -1.60 5.40
C MET A 62 6.53 -1.88 5.94
N GLU A 63 7.52 -2.01 5.06
CA GLU A 63 8.93 -2.05 5.46
C GLU A 63 9.48 -0.62 5.47
N VAL A 64 9.90 -0.15 6.65
CA VAL A 64 10.53 1.15 6.85
C VAL A 64 12.01 0.92 7.15
N THR A 65 12.89 1.56 6.38
CA THR A 65 14.33 1.56 6.65
C THR A 65 14.72 2.90 7.27
N THR A 66 15.09 2.90 8.55
CA THR A 66 15.61 4.07 9.27
C THR A 66 17.12 3.96 9.44
N LYS A 67 17.78 5.03 9.88
CA LYS A 67 19.20 4.98 10.28
C LYS A 67 19.28 5.11 11.79
N ALA A 68 19.87 4.13 12.46
CA ALA A 68 20.23 4.20 13.87
C ALA A 68 21.74 4.00 13.99
N ASP A 69 22.43 4.92 14.68
CA ASP A 69 23.90 4.89 14.83
C ASP A 69 24.65 4.75 13.48
N GLY A 70 24.15 5.42 12.43
CA GLY A 70 24.72 5.36 11.09
C GLY A 70 24.48 4.05 10.33
N LYS A 71 23.83 3.06 10.95
CA LYS A 71 23.49 1.77 10.33
C LYS A 71 22.03 1.74 9.88
N PRO A 72 21.72 1.13 8.72
CA PRO A 72 20.34 0.95 8.30
C PRO A 72 19.65 -0.09 9.19
N VAL A 73 18.51 0.29 9.77
CA VAL A 73 17.63 -0.60 10.54
C VAL A 73 16.33 -0.77 9.77
N ARG A 74 15.99 -2.02 9.46
CA ARG A 74 14.72 -2.35 8.81
C ARG A 74 13.68 -2.70 9.87
N THR A 75 12.54 -2.04 9.81
CA THR A 75 11.39 -2.30 10.68
C THR A 75 10.20 -2.63 9.79
N ILE A 76 9.50 -3.73 10.09
CA ILE A 76 8.28 -4.10 9.39
C ILE A 76 7.10 -3.73 10.27
N LEU A 77 6.20 -2.90 9.74
CA LEU A 77 5.00 -2.43 10.40
C LEU A 77 3.78 -3.07 9.76
N ARG A 78 2.95 -3.73 10.56
CA ARG A 78 1.62 -4.14 10.12
C ARG A 78 0.70 -2.92 10.17
N LEU A 79 0.08 -2.57 9.05
CA LEU A 79 -0.82 -1.43 8.98
C LEU A 79 -2.26 -1.86 9.31
N ASP A 80 -2.90 -1.09 10.18
CA ASP A 80 -4.32 -1.25 10.46
C ASP A 80 -5.18 -0.91 9.23
N HIS A 81 -6.41 -1.42 9.18
CA HIS A 81 -7.26 -1.26 7.98
C HIS A 81 -7.62 0.20 7.68
N ASP A 82 -7.64 1.05 8.70
CA ASP A 82 -7.92 2.48 8.61
C ASP A 82 -6.64 3.35 8.51
N ALA A 83 -5.46 2.73 8.63
CA ALA A 83 -4.20 3.45 8.46
C ALA A 83 -4.07 4.00 7.04
N ARG A 84 -3.35 5.12 6.89
CA ARG A 84 -3.16 5.80 5.60
C ARG A 84 -1.69 5.72 5.19
N PRO A 85 -1.30 4.70 4.40
CA PRO A 85 0.11 4.41 4.13
C PRO A 85 0.88 5.56 3.48
N LEU A 86 0.22 6.42 2.70
CA LEU A 86 0.88 7.57 2.07
C LEU A 86 1.15 8.74 3.03
N GLU A 87 0.44 8.84 4.16
CA GLU A 87 0.73 9.84 5.20
C GLU A 87 1.90 9.41 6.10
N LEU A 88 2.28 8.13 6.05
CA LEU A 88 3.34 7.53 6.88
C LEU A 88 4.70 7.44 6.16
N GLN A 89 4.81 7.96 4.93
CA GLN A 89 6.03 7.90 4.10
C GLN A 89 7.12 8.91 4.48
#